data_AF-A0A537RZM8-F1
#
_entry.id   AF-A0A537RZM8-F1
#
_cell.length_a   1.000
_cell.length_b   1.000
_cell.length_c   1.000
_cell.angle_alpha   90.00
_cell.angle_beta   90.00
_cell.angle_gamma   90.00
#
_symmetry.space_group_name_H-M   'P 1'
#
loop_
_entity.id
_entity.type
_entity.pdbx_description
1 polymer ?
#
loop_
_entity_poly.entity_id
_entity_poly.type
_entity_poly.pdbx_seq_one_letter_code
_entity_poly.pdbx_strand_id
1 'polypeptide(L)'
;MAASAAASIKAVERASAKDVGFAVGIVFILTVLFLPLPATFIDIGLSFSIALAVLILMVSLWIQRPLDFSAFPTVLLLATLLRLALNIATTRLILSNGSEGPEAAGHVIAGFANFVMSGD
;
A
#
# COMPACT_ATOMS: atom_id res chain seq x y z
N MET A 1 -16.85 36.42 -20.97
CA MET A 1 -16.39 35.25 -20.18
C MET A 1 -17.53 34.37 -19.66
N ALA A 2 -18.73 34.89 -19.32
CA ALA A 2 -19.84 34.05 -18.83
C ALA A 2 -20.54 33.16 -19.90
N ALA A 3 -20.36 33.46 -21.20
CA ALA A 3 -21.00 32.71 -22.29
C ALA A 3 -20.35 31.34 -22.59
N SER A 4 -19.08 31.13 -22.20
CA SER A 4 -18.37 29.84 -22.39
C SER A 4 -18.83 28.78 -21.38
N ALA A 5 -19.16 29.21 -20.15
CA ALA A 5 -19.65 28.31 -19.10
C ALA A 5 -21.08 27.79 -19.40
N ALA A 6 -21.96 28.63 -19.96
CA ALA A 6 -23.33 28.23 -20.29
C ALA A 6 -23.42 27.31 -21.52
N ALA A 7 -22.48 27.42 -22.46
CA ALA A 7 -22.39 26.53 -23.64
C ALA A 7 -21.93 25.12 -23.26
N SER A 8 -21.03 24.99 -22.27
CA SER A 8 -20.58 23.71 -21.74
C SER A 8 -21.74 22.94 -21.05
N ILE A 9 -22.63 23.65 -20.34
CA ILE A 9 -23.78 23.02 -19.66
C ILE A 9 -24.82 22.50 -20.66
N LYS A 10 -25.09 23.23 -21.76
CA LYS A 10 -26.07 22.78 -22.78
C LYS A 10 -25.54 21.70 -23.73
N ALA A 11 -24.22 21.59 -23.91
CA ALA A 11 -23.62 20.51 -24.69
C ALA A 11 -23.72 19.14 -23.97
N VAL A 12 -23.92 19.15 -22.65
CA VAL A 12 -24.15 17.95 -21.82
C VAL A 12 -25.55 17.35 -22.02
N GLU A 13 -26.54 18.13 -22.48
CA GLU A 13 -27.94 17.70 -22.52
C GLU A 13 -28.31 16.84 -23.76
N ARG A 14 -27.43 16.77 -24.78
CA ARG A 14 -27.70 15.99 -26.02
C ARG A 14 -26.59 15.05 -26.46
N ALA A 15 -25.68 14.65 -25.56
CA ALA A 15 -24.76 13.55 -25.82
C ALA A 15 -25.32 12.28 -25.17
N SER A 16 -26.08 11.53 -25.97
CA SER A 16 -26.33 10.09 -25.92
C SER A 16 -26.05 9.38 -24.57
N ALA A 17 -27.03 8.72 -23.98
CA ALA A 17 -26.89 7.93 -22.74
C ALA A 17 -25.67 6.96 -22.70
N LYS A 18 -25.09 6.62 -23.86
CA LYS A 18 -23.84 5.88 -24.01
C LYS A 18 -22.60 6.68 -23.59
N ASP A 19 -22.54 7.97 -23.85
CA ASP A 19 -21.43 8.86 -23.47
C ASP A 19 -21.43 9.12 -21.96
N VAL A 20 -22.61 9.21 -21.34
CA VAL A 20 -22.77 9.26 -19.88
C VAL A 20 -22.33 7.93 -19.25
N GLY A 21 -22.71 6.79 -19.83
CA GLY A 21 -22.25 5.48 -19.37
C GLY A 21 -20.73 5.31 -19.47
N PHE A 22 -20.12 5.85 -20.53
CA PHE A 22 -18.67 5.83 -20.72
C PHE A 22 -17.95 6.77 -19.75
N ALA A 23 -18.48 7.96 -19.52
CA ALA A 23 -17.96 8.92 -18.54
C ALA A 23 -18.04 8.39 -17.09
N VAL A 24 -19.16 7.76 -16.71
CA VAL A 24 -19.31 7.09 -15.40
C VAL A 24 -18.33 5.92 -15.28
N GLY A 25 -18.12 5.15 -16.35
CA GLY A 25 -17.12 4.08 -16.38
C GLY A 25 -15.69 4.60 -16.17
N ILE A 26 -15.33 5.73 -16.81
CA ILE A 26 -14.02 6.36 -16.63
C ILE A 26 -13.85 6.91 -15.21
N VAL A 27 -14.87 7.59 -14.66
CA VAL A 27 -14.83 8.11 -13.28
C VAL A 27 -14.70 6.95 -12.29
N PHE A 28 -15.42 5.84 -12.48
CA PHE A 28 -15.31 4.64 -11.65
C PHE A 28 -13.92 4.00 -11.73
N ILE A 29 -13.32 3.90 -12.92
CA ILE A 29 -11.96 3.39 -13.11
C ILE A 29 -10.94 4.31 -12.44
N LEU A 30 -11.12 5.63 -12.50
CA LEU A 30 -10.31 6.59 -11.75
C LEU A 30 -10.50 6.40 -10.24
N THR A 31 -11.72 6.23 -9.75
CA THR A 31 -12.00 5.94 -8.34
C THR A 31 -11.35 4.62 -7.88
N VAL A 32 -11.30 3.59 -8.74
CA VAL A 32 -10.61 2.32 -8.48
C VAL A 32 -9.07 2.45 -8.53
N LEU A 33 -8.53 3.33 -9.37
CA LEU A 33 -7.10 3.69 -9.38
C LEU A 33 -6.70 4.39 -8.07
N PHE A 34 -7.58 5.23 -7.54
CA PHE A 34 -7.51 5.79 -6.18
C PHE A 34 -7.91 4.78 -5.09
N LEU A 35 -8.62 3.71 -5.43
CA LEU A 35 -9.17 2.77 -4.46
C LEU A 35 -8.01 1.99 -3.82
N PRO A 36 -7.88 2.12 -2.50
CA PRO A 36 -6.77 1.59 -1.74
C PRO A 36 -6.90 0.07 -1.56
N LEU A 37 -5.76 -0.63 -1.58
CA LEU A 37 -5.72 -2.00 -1.10
C LEU A 37 -6.06 -2.01 0.40
N PRO A 38 -6.90 -2.92 0.89
CA PRO A 38 -7.30 -2.94 2.29
C PRO A 38 -6.08 -3.14 3.20
N ALA A 39 -5.97 -2.32 4.24
CA ALA A 39 -4.84 -2.27 5.17
C ALA A 39 -4.51 -3.62 5.83
N THR A 40 -5.49 -4.52 5.90
CA THR A 40 -5.37 -5.87 6.48
C THR A 40 -4.30 -6.73 5.81
N PHE A 41 -4.11 -6.64 4.48
CA PHE A 41 -3.05 -7.38 3.79
C PHE A 41 -1.65 -6.82 4.10
N ILE A 42 -1.55 -5.51 4.33
CA ILE A 42 -0.27 -4.87 4.69
C ILE A 42 0.12 -5.25 6.11
N ASP A 43 -0.81 -5.23 7.07
CA ASP A 43 -0.54 -5.64 8.46
C ASP A 43 0.05 -7.06 8.53
N ILE A 44 -0.57 -8.03 7.84
CA ILE A 44 -0.07 -9.41 7.81
C ILE A 44 1.32 -9.49 7.16
N GLY A 45 1.52 -8.81 6.03
CA GLY A 45 2.80 -8.80 5.33
C GLY A 45 3.92 -8.19 6.17
N LEU A 46 3.64 -7.07 6.85
CA LEU A 46 4.60 -6.32 7.66
C LEU A 46 4.99 -7.12 8.91
N SER A 47 4.01 -7.70 9.62
CA SER A 47 4.27 -8.64 10.72
C SER A 47 5.09 -9.86 10.27
N PHE A 48 4.76 -10.44 9.11
CA PHE A 48 5.50 -11.57 8.55
C PHE A 48 6.95 -11.18 8.19
N SER A 49 7.17 -10.00 7.61
CA SER A 49 8.51 -9.50 7.30
C SER A 49 9.37 -9.34 8.54
N ILE A 50 8.81 -8.84 9.65
CA ILE A 50 9.53 -8.69 10.92
C ILE A 50 9.84 -10.06 11.52
N ALA A 51 8.85 -10.96 11.57
CA ALA A 51 9.03 -12.33 12.06
C ALA A 51 10.10 -13.09 11.27
N LEU A 52 10.09 -12.99 9.93
CA LEU A 52 11.07 -13.62 9.06
C LEU A 52 12.48 -13.02 9.24
N ALA A 53 12.59 -11.70 9.43
CA ALA A 53 13.87 -11.06 9.72
C ALA A 53 14.46 -11.55 11.06
N VAL A 54 13.64 -11.66 12.10
CA VAL A 54 14.06 -12.19 13.41
C VAL A 54 14.39 -13.69 13.32
N LEU A 55 13.65 -14.47 12.54
CA LEU A 55 13.93 -15.89 12.30
C LEU A 55 15.29 -16.07 11.63
N ILE A 56 15.58 -15.31 10.56
CA ILE A 56 16.89 -15.33 9.89
C ILE A 56 18.00 -14.93 10.86
N LEU A 57 17.78 -13.89 11.68
CA LEU A 57 18.73 -13.45 12.68
C LEU A 57 19.02 -14.55 13.71
N MET A 58 17.98 -15.19 14.26
CA MET A 58 18.11 -16.29 15.21
C MET A 58 18.85 -17.48 14.60
N VAL A 59 18.49 -17.88 13.38
CA VAL A 59 19.18 -18.95 12.63
C VAL A 59 20.64 -18.59 12.38
N SER A 60 20.93 -17.33 12.02
CA SER A 60 22.31 -16.88 11.75
C SER A 60 23.20 -16.87 13.00
N LEU A 61 22.63 -16.62 14.19
CA LEU A 61 23.36 -16.61 15.46
C LEU A 61 23.71 -18.02 15.96
N TRP A 62 22.97 -19.04 15.54
CA TRP A 62 23.13 -20.42 16.01
C TRP A 62 23.90 -21.33 15.02
N ILE A 63 24.28 -20.83 13.84
CA ILE A 63 24.77 -21.71 12.76
C ILE A 63 26.31 -21.83 12.73
N GLN A 64 26.81 -23.08 12.72
CA GLN A 64 28.24 -23.40 12.51
C GLN A 64 28.60 -23.80 11.06
N ARG A 65 27.60 -24.01 10.18
CA ARG A 65 27.74 -24.13 8.72
C ARG A 65 26.55 -23.44 8.06
N PRO A 66 26.70 -22.26 7.42
CA PRO A 66 25.63 -21.29 7.13
C PRO A 66 24.50 -21.71 6.14
N LEU A 67 24.05 -22.98 6.12
CA LEU A 67 23.14 -23.57 5.14
C LEU A 67 23.81 -23.64 3.73
N ASP A 68 24.98 -24.29 3.68
CA ASP A 68 25.83 -24.63 2.53
C ASP A 68 25.67 -23.77 1.25
N PHE A 69 26.29 -22.58 1.35
CA PHE A 69 26.81 -21.70 0.30
C PHE A 69 25.91 -21.08 -0.79
N SER A 70 24.72 -21.61 -1.09
CA SER A 70 23.88 -21.05 -2.18
C SER A 70 22.50 -20.55 -1.74
N ALA A 71 21.89 -21.17 -0.73
CA ALA A 71 20.54 -20.81 -0.31
C ALA A 71 20.53 -19.52 0.55
N PHE A 72 21.57 -19.28 1.35
CA PHE A 72 21.59 -18.16 2.29
C PHE A 72 21.48 -16.77 1.62
N PRO A 73 22.29 -16.41 0.61
CA PRO A 73 22.16 -15.12 -0.07
C PRO A 73 20.80 -14.96 -0.76
N THR A 74 20.27 -16.05 -1.32
CA THR A 74 18.97 -16.05 -2.02
C THR A 74 17.82 -15.79 -1.05
N VAL A 75 17.82 -16.45 0.11
CA VAL A 75 16.81 -16.23 1.17
C VAL A 75 16.90 -14.80 1.70
N LEU A 76 18.11 -14.28 1.90
CA LEU A 76 18.32 -12.92 2.37
C LEU A 76 17.89 -11.88 1.32
N LEU A 77 18.18 -12.11 0.03
CA LEU A 77 17.69 -11.30 -1.08
C LEU A 77 16.16 -11.29 -1.14
N LEU A 78 15.51 -12.46 -1.06
CA LEU A 78 14.05 -12.56 -1.06
C LEU A 78 13.42 -11.87 0.14
N ALA A 79 13.98 -12.04 1.34
CA ALA A 79 13.55 -11.34 2.55
C ALA A 79 13.65 -9.81 2.39
N THR A 80 14.73 -9.35 1.78
CA THR A 80 14.97 -7.91 1.55
C THR A 80 14.01 -7.35 0.49
N LEU A 81 13.75 -8.10 -0.58
CA LEU A 81 12.79 -7.72 -1.63
C LEU A 81 11.35 -7.68 -1.10
N LEU A 82 10.95 -8.67 -0.30
CA LEU A 82 9.67 -8.67 0.40
C LEU A 82 9.51 -7.41 1.25
N ARG A 83 10.55 -7.07 2.03
CA ARG A 83 10.57 -5.86 2.85
C ARG A 83 10.45 -4.58 2.01
N LEU A 84 11.15 -4.50 0.89
CA LEU A 84 11.08 -3.35 -0.02
C LEU A 84 9.68 -3.20 -0.62
N ALA A 85 9.08 -4.30 -1.09
CA ALA A 85 7.74 -4.29 -1.66
C ALA A 85 6.67 -3.85 -0.65
N LEU A 86 6.73 -4.38 0.58
CA LEU A 86 5.82 -4.01 1.66
C LEU A 86 5.99 -2.56 2.08
N ASN A 87 7.22 -2.04 2.14
CA ASN A 87 7.47 -0.64 2.44
C ASN A 87 6.91 0.30 1.36
N ILE A 88 7.04 -0.03 0.07
CA ILE A 88 6.47 0.76 -1.03
C ILE A 88 4.93 0.70 -1.03
N ALA A 89 4.36 -0.48 -0.77
CA ALA A 89 2.91 -0.62 -0.62
C ALA A 89 2.39 0.20 0.56
N THR A 90 3.12 0.19 1.68
CA THR A 90 2.80 0.95 2.89
C THR A 90 2.86 2.45 2.64
N THR A 91 3.89 2.99 1.98
CA THR A 91 3.96 4.42 1.67
C THR A 91 2.85 4.85 0.71
N ARG A 92 2.50 4.04 -0.28
CA ARG A 92 1.33 4.32 -1.13
C ARG A 92 0.04 4.34 -0.31
N LEU A 93 -0.15 3.37 0.59
CA LEU A 93 -1.33 3.29 1.46
C LEU A 93 -1.43 4.49 2.42
N ILE A 94 -0.31 4.89 3.03
CA ILE A 94 -0.23 6.06 3.92
C ILE A 94 -0.51 7.34 3.13
N LEU A 95 0.01 7.48 1.91
CA LEU A 95 -0.24 8.66 1.08
C LEU A 95 -1.65 8.70 0.47
N SER A 96 -2.30 7.55 0.27
CA SER A 96 -3.66 7.48 -0.25
C SER A 96 -4.74 7.58 0.84
N ASN A 97 -4.50 7.03 2.04
CA ASN A 97 -5.51 6.95 3.12
C ASN A 97 -5.07 7.61 4.44
N GLY A 98 -3.90 8.24 4.50
CA GLY A 98 -3.42 8.90 5.73
C GLY A 98 -4.31 10.04 6.21
N SER A 99 -5.24 10.52 5.38
CA SER A 99 -6.25 11.53 5.72
C SER A 99 -7.36 10.99 6.64
N GLU A 100 -7.53 9.67 6.75
CA GLU A 100 -8.57 9.00 7.55
C GLU A 100 -8.10 8.65 8.98
N GLY A 101 -6.86 9.00 9.35
CA GLY A 101 -6.28 8.79 10.67
C GLY A 101 -5.23 7.66 10.72
N PRO A 102 -4.53 7.49 11.86
CA PRO A 102 -3.41 6.53 12.01
C PRO A 102 -3.83 5.06 11.84
N GLU A 103 -5.10 4.73 12.11
CA GLU A 103 -5.68 3.39 11.92
C GLU A 103 -5.83 3.01 10.43
N ALA A 104 -5.93 4.00 9.52
CA ALA A 104 -6.10 3.76 8.09
C ALA A 104 -4.83 3.24 7.41
N ALA A 105 -3.67 3.40 8.05
CA ALA A 105 -2.39 2.86 7.58
C ALA A 105 -2.20 1.37 7.94
N GLY A 106 -2.96 0.83 8.89
CA GLY A 106 -2.82 -0.53 9.43
C GLY A 106 -2.54 -0.53 10.94
N HIS A 107 -3.09 -1.52 11.65
CA HIS A 107 -3.00 -1.64 13.10
C HIS A 107 -1.57 -1.92 13.57
N VAL A 108 -0.77 -2.64 12.77
CA VAL A 108 0.63 -2.95 13.10
C VAL A 108 1.46 -1.68 13.04
N ILE A 109 1.21 -0.81 12.05
CA ILE A 109 1.92 0.47 11.88
C ILE A 109 1.51 1.45 12.97
N ALA A 110 0.22 1.57 13.28
CA ALA A 110 -0.28 2.41 14.37
C ALA A 110 0.25 1.94 15.73
N GLY A 111 0.24 0.63 15.99
CA GLY A 111 0.78 0.03 17.21
C GLY A 111 2.28 0.27 17.36
N PHE A 112 3.07 0.08 16.28
CA PHE A 112 4.50 0.40 16.28
C PHE A 112 4.76 1.91 16.46
N ALA A 113 3.98 2.77 15.82
CA ALA A 113 4.10 4.22 15.97
C ALA A 113 3.83 4.64 17.41
N ASN A 114 2.75 4.14 18.04
CA ASN A 114 2.46 4.39 19.45
C ASN A 114 3.57 3.83 20.35
N PHE A 115 4.07 2.62 20.11
CA PHE A 115 5.15 2.05 20.92
C PHE A 115 6.46 2.84 20.83
N VAL A 116 6.83 3.33 19.64
CA VAL A 116 8.07 4.10 19.43
C VAL A 116 7.92 5.57 19.86
N MET A 117 6.76 6.19 19.64
CA MET A 117 6.49 7.58 20.01
C MET A 117 6.11 7.74 21.48
N SER A 118 5.67 6.68 22.16
CA SER A 118 5.41 6.65 23.61
C SER A 118 6.70 6.57 24.44
N GLY A 119 7.67 7.42 24.10
CA GLY A 119 8.82 7.68 24.96
C GLY A 119 8.41 8.63 26.08
N ASP A 120 8.09 8.07 27.25
CA ASP A 120 7.57 8.70 28.49
C ASP A 120 6.29 9.55 28.36
#